data_AF-A0A9E6ZKE2-F1
#
_entry.id   AF-A0A9E6ZKE2-F1
#
_cell.length_a   1.000
_cell.length_b   1.000
_cell.length_c   1.000
_cell.angle_alpha   90.00
_cell.angle_beta   90.00
_cell.angle_gamma   90.00
#
_symmetry.space_group_name_H-M   'P 1'
#
loop_
_entity.id
_entity.type
_entity.pdbx_description
1 polymer ?
#
loop_
_entity_poly.entity_id
_entity_poly.type
_entity_poly.pdbx_seq_one_letter_code
_entity_poly.pdbx_strand_id
1 'polypeptide(L)'
;MSIKASCPCQVRESLPWDPDPPASVREETPYFKLHKLIIRRESWQRGILHICTRCNADWYLDHASGFLLRIPAGCLDKARSWDAGMEKPAKVLAELLLNIGSVGFAAFQRRMKWLMFPCCVRDHAGVWHEKAFVILSASMPLPEWQKGESALSDAAHVEQSRFALPLDIRRESYNAMEIAMGFNPTSIRTSSGRCFNLWPNTDFMDKDGIIGSECSLATDVDPFRLKLLTSSELGPRPWRRNVRRVDYPTFHGELTEDFEDLLYS
;
A
#
# COMPACT_ATOMS: atom_id res chain seq x y z
N MET A 1 -20.92 -30.27 24.32
CA MET A 1 -20.46 -29.37 23.24
C MET A 1 -19.16 -29.92 22.68
N SER A 2 -19.16 -30.46 21.46
CA SER A 2 -17.94 -30.99 20.84
C SER A 2 -17.11 -29.81 20.34
N ILE A 3 -15.88 -29.67 20.84
CA ILE A 3 -14.90 -28.71 20.33
C ILE A 3 -14.62 -29.16 18.89
N LYS A 4 -15.27 -28.54 17.90
CA LYS A 4 -14.90 -28.73 16.50
C LYS A 4 -13.43 -28.40 16.40
N ALA A 5 -12.59 -29.43 16.16
CA ALA A 5 -11.17 -29.22 15.94
C ALA A 5 -11.01 -28.14 14.87
N SER A 6 -10.40 -27.02 15.23
CA SER A 6 -10.20 -25.87 14.34
C SER A 6 -9.46 -26.32 13.08
N CYS A 7 -9.81 -25.76 11.92
CA CYS A 7 -9.06 -26.10 10.70
C CYS A 7 -7.63 -25.59 10.88
N PRO A 8 -6.59 -26.40 10.61
CA PRO A 8 -5.19 -25.94 10.66
C PRO A 8 -4.95 -24.71 9.78
N CYS A 9 -5.73 -24.56 8.71
CA CYS A 9 -5.71 -23.45 7.79
C CYS A 9 -6.22 -22.12 8.39
N GLN A 10 -6.98 -22.16 9.49
CA GLN A 10 -7.55 -20.96 10.10
C GLN A 10 -6.53 -20.14 10.89
N VAL A 11 -5.39 -20.73 11.25
CA VAL A 11 -4.35 -20.10 12.08
C VAL A 11 -3.38 -19.26 11.24
N ARG A 12 -3.52 -19.27 9.91
CA ARG A 12 -2.56 -18.65 8.99
C ARG A 12 -3.25 -17.73 7.99
N GLU A 13 -2.58 -16.63 7.66
CA GLU A 13 -3.00 -15.64 6.67
C GLU A 13 -2.27 -15.81 5.34
N SER A 14 -1.08 -16.42 5.38
CA SER A 14 -0.30 -16.75 4.19
C SER A 14 0.39 -18.12 4.32
N LEU A 15 0.62 -18.76 3.18
CA LEU A 15 1.37 -20.00 3.05
C LEU A 15 2.34 -19.87 1.87
N PRO A 16 3.61 -20.28 2.01
CA PRO A 16 4.42 -20.51 0.82
C PRO A 16 3.75 -21.57 -0.04
N TRP A 17 3.70 -21.31 -1.34
CA TRP A 17 3.13 -22.22 -2.32
C TRP A 17 4.23 -22.75 -3.24
N ASP A 18 4.49 -24.03 -3.10
CA ASP A 18 5.32 -24.78 -4.03
C ASP A 18 4.48 -25.98 -4.47
N PRO A 19 4.10 -26.10 -5.75
CA PRO A 19 3.34 -27.25 -6.23
C PRO A 19 4.16 -28.55 -6.17
N ASP A 20 5.50 -28.46 -6.15
CA ASP A 20 6.41 -29.60 -6.17
C ASP A 20 7.62 -29.41 -5.23
N PRO A 21 7.40 -29.33 -3.91
CA PRO A 21 8.51 -29.19 -2.98
C PRO A 21 9.40 -30.44 -3.01
N PRO A 22 10.71 -30.33 -2.74
CA PRO A 22 11.60 -31.48 -2.70
C PRO A 22 11.11 -32.54 -1.72
N ALA A 23 11.37 -33.83 -2.00
CA ALA A 23 10.86 -34.96 -1.22
C ALA A 23 11.14 -34.85 0.30
N SER A 24 12.29 -34.27 0.67
CA SER A 24 12.68 -34.00 2.07
C SER A 24 11.77 -33.00 2.80
N VAL A 25 11.04 -32.14 2.09
CA VAL A 25 10.13 -31.13 2.65
C VAL A 25 8.69 -31.66 2.76
N ARG A 26 8.35 -32.70 1.97
CA ARG A 26 7.00 -33.28 1.85
C ARG A 26 6.51 -33.99 3.12
N GLU A 27 7.41 -34.55 3.93
CA GLU A 27 7.00 -35.45 5.02
C GLU A 27 6.98 -34.78 6.42
N GLU A 28 7.70 -33.67 6.62
CA GLU A 28 7.90 -33.12 7.98
C GLU A 28 7.30 -31.72 8.22
N THR A 29 6.87 -31.01 7.17
CA THR A 29 6.42 -29.62 7.35
C THR A 29 4.89 -29.49 7.54
N PRO A 30 4.42 -28.67 8.51
CA PRO A 30 3.00 -28.35 8.66
C PRO A 30 2.34 -27.78 7.39
N TYR A 31 3.14 -27.20 6.50
CA TYR A 31 2.72 -26.60 5.23
C TYR A 31 2.19 -27.65 4.24
N PHE A 32 2.86 -28.79 4.12
CA PHE A 32 2.46 -29.82 3.16
C PHE A 32 1.12 -30.47 3.52
N LYS A 33 0.85 -30.65 4.83
CA LYS A 33 -0.46 -31.13 5.31
C LYS A 33 -1.58 -30.12 4.99
N LEU A 34 -1.28 -28.82 4.93
CA LEU A 34 -2.24 -27.79 4.57
C LEU A 34 -2.53 -27.77 3.06
N HIS A 35 -1.52 -27.98 2.21
CA HIS A 35 -1.71 -28.04 0.76
C HIS A 35 -2.69 -29.13 0.33
N LYS A 36 -2.68 -30.30 0.99
CA LYS A 36 -3.66 -31.39 0.74
C LYS A 36 -5.12 -30.98 1.01
N LEU A 37 -5.34 -29.98 1.86
CA LEU A 37 -6.67 -29.48 2.17
C LEU A 37 -7.11 -28.35 1.24
N ILE A 38 -6.19 -27.79 0.44
CA ILE A 38 -6.43 -26.61 -0.38
C ILE A 38 -6.46 -27.05 -1.83
N ILE A 39 -7.66 -27.08 -2.41
CA ILE A 39 -7.85 -27.49 -3.80
C ILE A 39 -8.10 -26.26 -4.67
N ARG A 40 -7.64 -26.32 -5.92
CA ARG A 40 -7.95 -25.29 -6.91
C ARG A 40 -9.47 -25.24 -7.16
N ARG A 41 -10.03 -24.04 -7.21
CA ARG A 41 -11.44 -23.79 -7.47
C ARG A 41 -11.66 -23.19 -8.85
N GLU A 42 -11.01 -22.06 -9.16
CA GLU A 42 -11.15 -21.37 -10.45
C GLU A 42 -9.88 -20.61 -10.81
N SER A 43 -9.70 -20.34 -12.11
CA SER A 43 -8.62 -19.50 -12.63
C SER A 43 -9.08 -18.05 -12.76
N TRP A 44 -8.23 -17.15 -12.31
CA TRP A 44 -8.42 -15.71 -12.31
C TRP A 44 -7.42 -15.07 -13.30
N GLN A 45 -7.64 -13.82 -13.69
CA GLN A 45 -6.74 -13.13 -14.63
C GLN A 45 -5.32 -12.99 -14.07
N ARG A 46 -5.20 -12.80 -12.75
CA ARG A 46 -3.93 -12.52 -12.07
C ARG A 46 -3.45 -13.64 -11.14
N GLY A 47 -4.20 -14.73 -11.07
CA GLY A 47 -3.88 -15.80 -10.14
C GLY A 47 -4.86 -16.95 -10.19
N ILE A 48 -4.90 -17.68 -9.08
CA ILE A 48 -5.74 -18.87 -8.94
C ILE A 48 -6.48 -18.79 -7.61
N LEU A 49 -7.79 -18.98 -7.66
CA LEU A 49 -8.60 -19.15 -6.46
C LEU A 49 -8.55 -20.62 -6.04
N HIS A 50 -8.28 -20.83 -4.76
CA HIS A 50 -8.32 -22.11 -4.08
C HIS A 50 -9.33 -22.08 -2.94
N ILE A 51 -9.79 -23.26 -2.53
CA ILE A 51 -10.70 -23.43 -1.39
C ILE A 51 -10.19 -24.51 -0.46
N CYS A 52 -10.33 -24.29 0.85
CA CYS A 52 -10.07 -25.34 1.83
C CYS A 52 -11.25 -26.32 1.91
N THR A 53 -11.02 -27.60 1.63
CA THR A 53 -12.05 -28.66 1.67
C THR A 53 -12.61 -28.95 3.06
N ARG A 54 -11.95 -28.47 4.14
CA ARG A 54 -12.38 -28.69 5.52
C ARG A 54 -13.22 -27.55 6.10
N CYS A 55 -12.89 -26.30 5.80
CA CYS A 55 -13.56 -25.13 6.39
C CYS A 55 -14.15 -24.16 5.35
N ASN A 56 -14.02 -24.46 4.07
CA ASN A 56 -14.48 -23.63 2.95
C ASN A 56 -13.87 -22.22 2.91
N ALA A 57 -12.74 -21.98 3.58
CA ALA A 57 -12.02 -20.71 3.45
C ALA A 57 -11.45 -20.56 2.03
N ASP A 58 -11.61 -19.37 1.46
CA ASP A 58 -11.06 -18.99 0.17
C ASP A 58 -9.60 -18.54 0.30
N TRP A 59 -8.79 -18.93 -0.69
CA TRP A 59 -7.36 -18.62 -0.77
C TRP A 59 -7.00 -18.19 -2.18
N TYR A 60 -6.10 -17.23 -2.31
CA TYR A 60 -5.64 -16.68 -3.56
C TYR A 60 -4.15 -16.96 -3.75
N LEU A 61 -3.78 -17.53 -4.89
CA LEU A 61 -2.39 -17.65 -5.32
C LEU A 61 -2.11 -16.58 -6.39
N ASP A 62 -1.30 -15.59 -6.05
CA ASP A 62 -0.76 -14.64 -7.03
C ASP A 62 0.34 -15.32 -7.86
N HIS A 63 0.25 -15.23 -9.19
CA HIS A 63 1.25 -15.78 -10.10
C HIS A 63 2.67 -15.25 -9.83
N ALA A 64 2.80 -14.03 -9.32
CA ALA A 64 4.09 -13.39 -9.08
C ALA A 64 4.66 -13.64 -7.68
N SER A 65 3.82 -13.94 -6.68
CA SER A 65 4.26 -13.92 -5.27
C SER A 65 4.84 -15.24 -4.79
N GLY A 66 4.42 -16.39 -5.35
CA GLY A 66 4.74 -17.71 -4.81
C GLY A 66 4.13 -17.98 -3.43
N PHE A 67 3.17 -17.16 -2.98
CA PHE A 67 2.43 -17.32 -1.73
C PHE A 67 0.94 -17.49 -1.99
N LEU A 68 0.34 -18.41 -1.23
CA LEU A 68 -1.09 -18.54 -1.07
C LEU A 68 -1.55 -17.60 0.05
N LEU A 69 -2.39 -16.63 -0.28
CA LEU A 69 -2.93 -15.65 0.66
C LEU A 69 -4.37 -15.98 0.98
N ARG A 70 -4.75 -15.94 2.26
CA ARG A 70 -6.13 -16.20 2.66
C ARG A 70 -7.01 -14.99 2.33
N ILE A 71 -8.14 -15.22 1.68
CA ILE A 71 -9.13 -14.18 1.46
C ILE A 71 -9.96 -14.02 2.75
N PRO A 72 -10.05 -12.80 3.33
CA PRO A 72 -10.89 -12.56 4.51
C PRO A 72 -12.35 -12.90 4.23
N ALA A 73 -13.06 -13.37 5.25
CA ALA A 73 -14.48 -13.65 5.13
C ALA A 73 -15.25 -12.39 4.68
N GLY A 74 -16.13 -12.53 3.69
CA GLY A 74 -16.88 -11.40 3.11
C GLY A 74 -16.13 -10.55 2.09
N CYS A 75 -14.85 -10.84 1.80
CA CYS A 75 -14.06 -10.08 0.82
C CYS A 75 -13.94 -10.77 -0.55
N LEU A 76 -14.58 -11.93 -0.78
CA LEU A 76 -14.46 -12.67 -2.04
C LEU A 76 -14.96 -11.86 -3.25
N ASP A 77 -16.06 -11.12 -3.11
CA ASP A 77 -16.58 -10.31 -4.21
C ASP A 77 -15.68 -9.11 -4.52
N LYS A 78 -15.07 -8.51 -3.49
CA LYS A 78 -14.03 -7.49 -3.66
C LYS A 78 -12.80 -8.06 -4.37
N ALA A 79 -12.38 -9.27 -4.01
CA ALA A 79 -11.29 -10.00 -4.66
C ALA A 79 -11.59 -10.25 -6.14
N ARG A 80 -12.83 -10.64 -6.48
CA ARG A 80 -13.27 -10.82 -7.87
C ARG A 80 -13.35 -9.50 -8.64
N SER A 81 -13.87 -8.44 -8.03
CA SER A 81 -13.87 -7.09 -8.62
C SER A 81 -12.46 -6.65 -8.98
N TRP A 82 -11.54 -6.85 -8.03
CA TRP A 82 -10.13 -6.58 -8.20
C TRP A 82 -9.48 -7.51 -9.23
N ASP A 83 -9.87 -8.77 -9.40
CA ASP A 83 -9.29 -9.61 -10.46
C ASP A 83 -9.82 -9.25 -11.85
N ALA A 84 -11.10 -8.92 -11.95
CA ALA A 84 -11.77 -8.75 -13.23
C ALA A 84 -11.38 -7.48 -14.00
N GLY A 85 -11.02 -6.40 -13.31
CA GLY A 85 -11.07 -5.12 -14.02
C GLY A 85 -11.28 -3.91 -13.16
N MET A 86 -12.20 -4.06 -12.23
CA MET A 86 -13.18 -3.01 -11.98
C MET A 86 -12.68 -1.92 -11.05
N GLU A 87 -11.62 -2.19 -10.30
CA GLU A 87 -11.00 -1.23 -9.35
C GLU A 87 -9.96 -0.29 -10.01
N LYS A 88 -9.92 -0.20 -11.35
CA LYS A 88 -9.04 0.74 -12.04
C LYS A 88 -9.55 2.19 -11.87
N PRO A 89 -8.66 3.17 -11.64
CA PRO A 89 -9.06 4.57 -11.65
C PRO A 89 -9.53 4.97 -13.06
N ALA A 90 -10.58 5.80 -13.13
CA ALA A 90 -10.95 6.46 -14.37
C ALA A 90 -9.83 7.42 -14.83
N LYS A 91 -9.72 7.70 -16.13
CA LYS A 91 -8.68 8.57 -16.71
C LYS A 91 -8.50 9.90 -15.97
N VAL A 92 -9.60 10.57 -15.62
CA VAL A 92 -9.57 11.84 -14.88
C VAL A 92 -8.95 11.69 -13.50
N LEU A 93 -9.26 10.60 -12.79
CA LEU A 93 -8.66 10.32 -11.49
C LEU A 93 -7.18 9.94 -11.64
N ALA A 94 -6.85 9.17 -12.67
CA ALA A 94 -5.48 8.83 -13.01
C ALA A 94 -4.61 10.09 -13.24
N GLU A 95 -5.10 11.04 -14.04
CA GLU A 95 -4.44 12.34 -14.28
C GLU A 95 -4.30 13.16 -12.98
N LEU A 96 -5.34 13.18 -12.13
CA LEU A 96 -5.27 13.81 -10.82
C LEU A 96 -4.17 13.18 -9.94
N LEU A 97 -4.10 11.85 -9.88
CA LEU A 97 -3.09 11.15 -9.07
C LEU A 97 -1.68 11.44 -9.59
N LEU A 98 -1.48 11.49 -10.90
CA LEU A 98 -0.22 11.92 -11.49
C LEU A 98 0.18 13.34 -11.05
N ASN A 99 -0.77 14.27 -11.06
CA ASN A 99 -0.54 15.66 -10.66
C ASN A 99 -0.24 15.78 -9.16
N ILE A 100 -0.91 14.98 -8.32
CA ILE A 100 -0.57 14.86 -6.89
C ILE A 100 0.85 14.32 -6.73
N GLY A 101 1.25 13.36 -7.58
CA GLY A 101 2.55 12.73 -7.59
C GLY A 101 2.69 11.68 -6.49
N SER A 102 3.20 10.50 -6.84
CA SER A 102 3.36 9.40 -5.88
C SER A 102 4.48 9.68 -4.89
N VAL A 103 4.39 9.07 -3.71
CA VAL A 103 5.53 8.94 -2.81
C VAL A 103 6.50 7.89 -3.36
N GLY A 104 7.81 8.14 -3.22
CA GLY A 104 8.84 7.23 -3.70
C GLY A 104 8.83 5.90 -2.93
N PHE A 105 9.58 4.91 -3.43
CA PHE A 105 9.74 3.64 -2.72
C PHE A 105 10.79 3.79 -1.62
N ALA A 106 10.44 3.56 -0.35
CA ALA A 106 11.46 3.27 0.65
C ALA A 106 12.24 2.01 0.21
N ALA A 107 13.54 1.91 0.50
CA ALA A 107 14.38 0.79 0.04
C ALA A 107 13.82 -0.60 0.40
N PHE A 108 13.12 -0.73 1.54
CA PHE A 108 12.45 -1.96 1.97
C PHE A 108 11.14 -2.26 1.19
N GLN A 109 10.49 -1.24 0.64
CA GLN A 109 9.25 -1.33 -0.13
C GLN A 109 9.47 -1.61 -1.63
N ARG A 110 10.73 -1.64 -2.11
CA ARG A 110 11.07 -1.97 -3.51
C ARG A 110 10.54 -3.34 -3.97
N ARG A 111 10.22 -4.24 -3.04
CA ARG A 111 9.63 -5.56 -3.34
C ARG A 111 8.10 -5.54 -3.47
N MET A 112 7.43 -4.52 -2.94
CA MET A 112 5.96 -4.50 -2.77
C MET A 112 5.19 -3.97 -3.99
N LYS A 113 5.87 -3.46 -5.03
CA LYS A 113 5.28 -3.05 -6.33
C LYS A 113 3.96 -2.24 -6.21
N TRP A 114 3.98 -1.21 -5.38
CA TRP A 114 2.84 -0.31 -5.17
C TRP A 114 3.23 1.17 -5.24
N LEU A 115 2.36 2.00 -5.81
CA LEU A 115 2.45 3.45 -5.74
C LEU A 115 1.50 3.95 -4.67
N MET A 116 1.89 4.96 -3.90
CA MET A 116 0.96 5.61 -2.95
C MET A 116 0.88 7.10 -3.27
N PHE A 117 -0.32 7.66 -3.19
CA PHE A 117 -0.62 9.05 -3.52
C PHE A 117 -1.31 9.70 -2.32
N PRO A 118 -0.69 10.71 -1.68
CA PRO A 118 -1.29 11.39 -0.55
C PRO A 118 -2.41 12.32 -1.03
N CYS A 119 -3.64 12.03 -0.62
CA CYS A 119 -4.84 12.68 -1.11
C CYS A 119 -5.87 12.89 0.00
N CYS A 120 -6.91 13.66 -0.33
CA CYS A 120 -8.14 13.73 0.44
C CYS A 120 -9.20 12.87 -0.28
N VAL A 121 -10.01 12.15 0.49
CA VAL A 121 -11.02 11.23 -0.07
C VAL A 121 -12.36 11.45 0.61
N ARG A 122 -13.43 11.57 -0.16
CA ARG A 122 -14.81 11.52 0.34
C ARG A 122 -15.39 10.13 0.08
N ASP A 123 -15.97 9.52 1.10
CA ASP A 123 -16.74 8.28 0.94
C ASP A 123 -18.17 8.53 0.42
N HIS A 124 -18.89 7.46 0.08
CA HIS A 124 -20.30 7.56 -0.34
C HIS A 124 -21.26 7.97 0.78
N ALA A 125 -20.82 7.90 2.05
CA ALA A 125 -21.57 8.43 3.19
C ALA A 125 -21.36 9.96 3.36
N GLY A 126 -20.51 10.58 2.54
CA GLY A 126 -20.21 12.01 2.59
C GLY A 126 -19.13 12.40 3.60
N VAL A 127 -18.46 11.43 4.23
CA VAL A 127 -17.37 11.66 5.18
C VAL A 127 -16.07 11.95 4.44
N TRP A 128 -15.40 13.04 4.82
CA TRP A 128 -14.09 13.41 4.29
C TRP A 128 -12.96 12.83 5.14
N HIS A 129 -12.01 12.22 4.44
CA HIS A 129 -10.75 11.73 4.97
C HIS A 129 -9.62 12.61 4.46
N GLU A 130 -9.35 13.67 5.21
CA GLU A 130 -8.38 14.74 4.87
C GLU A 130 -6.95 14.24 4.67
N LYS A 131 -6.57 13.13 5.30
CA LYS A 131 -5.25 12.51 5.23
C LYS A 131 -5.41 11.03 4.86
N ALA A 132 -5.47 10.78 3.56
CA ALA A 132 -5.65 9.45 2.99
C ALA A 132 -4.58 9.12 1.94
N PHE A 133 -4.29 7.84 1.75
CA PHE A 133 -3.56 7.40 0.56
C PHE A 133 -4.51 6.73 -0.42
N VAL A 134 -4.36 7.05 -1.70
CA VAL A 134 -4.73 6.16 -2.79
C VAL A 134 -3.50 5.33 -3.14
N ILE A 135 -3.61 4.02 -3.07
CA ILE A 135 -2.50 3.10 -3.33
C ILE A 135 -2.79 2.34 -4.62
N LEU A 136 -1.92 2.37 -5.63
CA LEU A 136 -2.03 1.50 -6.81
C LEU A 136 -1.12 0.29 -6.62
N SER A 137 -1.67 -0.93 -6.54
CA SER A 137 -0.89 -2.16 -6.30
C SER A 137 -1.06 -3.21 -7.42
N ALA A 138 0.05 -3.83 -7.81
CA ALA A 138 0.08 -5.00 -8.70
C ALA A 138 -0.51 -6.25 -8.03
N SER A 139 -0.21 -6.45 -6.76
CA SER A 139 -0.69 -7.58 -5.96
C SER A 139 -2.01 -7.27 -5.27
N MET A 140 -2.79 -8.33 -5.02
CA MET A 140 -4.09 -8.21 -4.35
C MET A 140 -3.91 -7.74 -2.90
N PRO A 141 -4.59 -6.66 -2.45
CA PRO A 141 -4.39 -6.06 -1.13
C PRO A 141 -5.12 -6.81 0.00
N LEU A 142 -4.95 -8.13 0.06
CA LEU A 142 -5.65 -9.00 1.02
C LEU A 142 -5.28 -8.71 2.49
N PRO A 143 -4.00 -8.54 2.87
CA PRO A 143 -3.62 -8.14 4.23
C PRO A 143 -4.18 -6.78 4.64
N GLU A 144 -4.34 -5.87 3.69
CA GLU A 144 -4.79 -4.51 3.91
C GLU A 144 -6.32 -4.42 4.08
N TRP A 145 -7.10 -5.24 3.38
CA TRP A 145 -8.55 -5.35 3.61
C TRP A 145 -8.88 -5.79 5.04
N GLN A 146 -8.02 -6.58 5.68
CA GLN A 146 -8.18 -6.94 7.10
C GLN A 146 -7.94 -5.76 8.06
N LYS A 147 -7.23 -4.72 7.61
CA LYS A 147 -6.89 -3.53 8.40
C LYS A 147 -7.88 -2.38 8.21
N GLY A 148 -8.99 -2.61 7.52
CA GLY A 148 -10.03 -1.61 7.27
C GLY A 148 -9.76 -0.70 6.07
N GLU A 149 -8.80 -1.04 5.21
CA GLU A 149 -8.58 -0.31 3.97
C GLU A 149 -9.74 -0.58 2.99
N SER A 150 -10.27 0.49 2.39
CA SER A 150 -11.42 0.43 1.47
C SER A 150 -10.98 0.33 0.01
N ALA A 151 -11.87 -0.17 -0.84
CA ALA A 151 -11.65 -0.21 -2.29
C ALA A 151 -11.78 1.20 -2.89
N LEU A 152 -11.24 1.42 -4.09
CA LEU A 152 -11.43 2.71 -4.77
C LEU A 152 -12.90 2.96 -5.08
N SER A 153 -13.64 1.92 -5.45
CA SER A 153 -15.08 1.99 -5.71
C SER A 153 -15.88 2.50 -4.50
N ASP A 154 -15.34 2.39 -3.28
CA ASP A 154 -15.92 2.94 -2.05
C ASP A 154 -15.67 4.47 -1.89
N ALA A 155 -14.90 5.09 -2.80
CA ALA A 155 -14.68 6.54 -2.84
C ALA A 155 -15.68 7.23 -3.78
N ALA A 156 -16.38 8.23 -3.24
CA ALA A 156 -17.24 9.11 -4.02
C ALA A 156 -16.45 10.23 -4.69
N HIS A 157 -15.36 10.68 -4.06
CA HIS A 157 -14.51 11.74 -4.57
C HIS A 157 -13.07 11.62 -4.07
N VAL A 158 -12.10 12.05 -4.88
CA VAL A 158 -10.69 12.12 -4.53
C VAL A 158 -10.15 13.47 -5.00
N GLU A 159 -9.37 14.13 -4.15
CA GLU A 159 -8.70 15.40 -4.47
C GLU A 159 -7.34 15.50 -3.77
N GLN A 160 -6.57 16.53 -4.09
CA GLN A 160 -5.31 16.79 -3.41
C GLN A 160 -5.56 17.19 -1.96
N SER A 161 -4.86 16.55 -1.01
CA SER A 161 -4.95 16.96 0.40
C SER A 161 -4.14 18.23 0.63
N ARG A 162 -4.76 19.22 1.29
CA ARG A 162 -4.03 20.39 1.81
C ARG A 162 -2.95 20.02 2.83
N PHE A 163 -3.10 18.87 3.50
CA PHE A 163 -2.13 18.41 4.47
C PHE A 163 -0.99 17.62 3.84
N ALA A 164 -1.10 17.22 2.56
CA ALA A 164 -0.02 16.53 1.87
C ALA A 164 1.15 17.48 1.64
N LEU A 165 2.36 16.99 1.91
CA LEU A 165 3.57 17.73 1.58
C LEU A 165 3.74 17.81 0.05
N PRO A 166 4.25 18.93 -0.48
CA PRO A 166 4.64 19.05 -1.87
C PRO A 166 5.54 17.91 -2.37
N LEU A 167 5.43 17.60 -3.67
CA LEU A 167 6.10 16.45 -4.28
C LEU A 167 7.63 16.52 -4.17
N ASP A 168 8.20 17.71 -4.31
CA ASP A 168 9.63 17.98 -4.14
C ASP A 168 10.09 17.66 -2.70
N ILE A 169 9.35 18.12 -1.68
CA ILE A 169 9.64 17.79 -0.28
C ILE A 169 9.57 16.28 -0.03
N ARG A 170 8.53 15.62 -0.54
CA ARG A 170 8.39 14.16 -0.38
C ARG A 170 9.55 13.44 -1.05
N ARG A 171 9.88 13.77 -2.30
CA ARG A 171 11.02 13.18 -3.03
C ARG A 171 12.33 13.38 -2.28
N GLU A 172 12.58 14.57 -1.76
CA GLU A 172 13.77 14.86 -0.96
C GLU A 172 13.79 14.02 0.32
N SER A 173 12.66 13.88 1.02
CA SER A 173 12.52 13.05 2.22
C SER A 173 12.74 11.56 1.99
N TYR A 174 12.32 11.06 0.83
CA TYR A 174 12.59 9.68 0.43
C TYR A 174 14.05 9.43 0.06
N ASN A 175 14.72 10.42 -0.52
CA ASN A 175 16.10 10.32 -0.98
C ASN A 175 17.12 10.80 0.07
N ALA A 176 16.66 11.35 1.20
CA ALA A 176 17.50 11.86 2.26
C ALA A 176 18.47 10.78 2.74
N MET A 177 19.77 11.05 2.58
CA MET A 177 20.82 10.17 3.06
C MET A 177 20.96 10.25 4.57
N GLU A 178 21.35 9.14 5.17
CA GLU A 178 21.66 9.09 6.60
C GLU A 178 22.94 9.87 6.86
N ILE A 179 22.84 10.87 7.73
CA ILE A 179 23.96 11.71 8.13
C ILE A 179 24.57 11.20 9.44
N ALA A 180 23.75 10.64 10.36
CA ALA A 180 24.23 10.01 11.59
C ALA A 180 23.17 9.12 12.29
N MET A 181 23.48 7.86 12.57
CA MET A 181 22.68 6.95 13.43
C MET A 181 21.14 7.00 13.21
N GLY A 182 20.70 6.83 11.97
CA GLY A 182 19.30 6.87 11.56
C GLY A 182 18.71 8.28 11.37
N PHE A 183 19.55 9.32 11.40
CA PHE A 183 19.16 10.69 11.11
C PHE A 183 19.31 11.00 9.62
N ASN A 184 18.19 11.03 8.90
CA ASN A 184 18.11 11.40 7.48
C ASN A 184 17.16 12.62 7.34
N PRO A 185 17.61 13.83 7.69
CA PRO A 185 16.73 14.98 7.77
C PRO A 185 16.34 15.51 6.39
N THR A 186 15.11 16.00 6.29
CA THR A 186 14.70 16.91 5.21
C THR A 186 14.27 18.22 5.82
N SER A 187 15.07 19.25 5.59
CA SER A 187 14.80 20.59 6.06
C SER A 187 13.67 21.22 5.25
N ILE A 188 12.63 21.68 5.95
CA ILE A 188 11.50 22.40 5.35
C ILE A 188 11.30 23.76 6.00
N ARG A 189 10.65 24.66 5.27
CA ARG A 189 10.23 26.00 5.72
C ARG A 189 8.72 26.12 5.59
N THR A 190 8.08 26.68 6.62
CA THR A 190 6.63 26.96 6.60
C THR A 190 6.32 28.31 5.94
N SER A 191 5.06 28.56 5.61
CA SER A 191 4.56 29.88 5.17
C SER A 191 4.89 31.02 6.14
N SER A 192 5.01 30.72 7.43
CA SER A 192 5.43 31.68 8.47
C SER A 192 6.95 31.86 8.59
N GLY A 193 7.75 31.24 7.72
CA GLY A 193 9.21 31.30 7.73
C GLY A 193 9.93 30.41 8.76
N ARG A 194 9.19 29.61 9.55
CA ARG A 194 9.79 28.69 10.53
C ARG A 194 10.40 27.49 9.82
N CYS A 195 11.56 27.02 10.28
CA CYS A 195 12.27 25.88 9.67
C CYS A 195 12.33 24.67 10.61
N PHE A 196 12.21 23.47 10.07
CA PHE A 196 12.23 22.20 10.81
C PHE A 196 12.85 21.09 9.96
N ASN A 197 13.33 20.02 10.60
CA ASN A 197 13.62 18.78 9.90
C ASN A 197 12.42 17.84 9.97
N LEU A 198 12.09 17.22 8.86
CA LEU A 198 11.13 16.11 8.80
C LEU A 198 11.81 14.78 9.14
N TRP A 199 11.02 13.89 9.75
CA TRP A 199 11.36 12.47 9.81
C TRP A 199 11.32 11.86 8.40
N PRO A 200 12.14 10.84 8.10
CA PRO A 200 12.13 10.19 6.78
C PRO A 200 10.76 9.62 6.40
N ASN A 201 10.43 9.69 5.11
CA ASN A 201 9.16 9.21 4.54
C ASN A 201 7.93 9.88 5.17
N THR A 202 8.01 11.20 5.41
CA THR A 202 6.86 11.98 5.85
C THR A 202 6.08 12.48 4.63
N ASP A 203 4.78 12.19 4.58
CA ASP A 203 3.92 12.54 3.44
C ASP A 203 2.88 13.61 3.76
N PHE A 204 2.54 13.76 5.03
CA PHE A 204 1.57 14.72 5.53
C PHE A 204 2.17 15.59 6.64
N MET A 205 1.70 16.83 6.71
CA MET A 205 1.99 17.76 7.80
C MET A 205 0.71 18.50 8.18
N ASP A 206 0.36 18.39 9.46
CA ASP A 206 -0.85 18.98 10.06
C ASP A 206 -0.61 19.13 11.57
N LYS A 207 0.22 20.10 11.93
CA LYS A 207 0.64 20.28 13.33
C LYS A 207 0.82 21.75 13.67
N ASP A 208 0.31 22.17 14.82
CA ASP A 208 0.49 23.52 15.37
C ASP A 208 0.11 24.63 14.36
N GLY A 209 -0.95 24.39 13.58
CA GLY A 209 -1.40 25.31 12.53
C GLY A 209 -0.59 25.28 11.24
N ILE A 210 0.41 24.42 11.12
CA ILE A 210 1.21 24.22 9.90
C ILE A 210 0.48 23.25 8.98
N ILE A 211 0.23 23.69 7.75
CA ILE A 211 -0.43 22.94 6.69
C ILE A 211 0.63 22.45 5.69
N GLY A 212 0.64 21.15 5.38
CA GLY A 212 1.67 20.54 4.55
C GLY A 212 1.84 21.16 3.17
N SER A 213 0.75 21.53 2.50
CA SER A 213 0.79 22.17 1.18
C SER A 213 1.44 23.56 1.18
N GLU A 214 1.61 24.17 2.35
CA GLU A 214 2.23 25.49 2.52
C GLU A 214 3.72 25.43 2.87
N CYS A 215 4.27 24.22 2.98
CA CYS A 215 5.69 24.02 3.24
C CYS A 215 6.51 24.11 1.94
N SER A 216 7.78 24.44 2.06
CA SER A 216 8.77 24.38 0.97
C SER A 216 10.09 23.79 1.47
N LEU A 217 10.93 23.31 0.56
CA LEU A 217 12.29 22.87 0.92
C LEU A 217 13.13 24.05 1.46
N ALA A 218 13.91 23.79 2.51
CA ALA A 218 14.85 24.75 3.08
C ALA A 218 16.28 24.27 2.82
N THR A 219 16.87 24.66 1.70
CA THR A 219 18.21 24.22 1.27
C THR A 219 19.35 25.08 1.81
N ASP A 220 19.02 26.21 2.44
CA ASP A 220 19.95 27.25 2.92
C ASP A 220 20.21 27.20 4.43
N VAL A 221 19.72 26.15 5.10
CA VAL A 221 19.78 25.99 6.57
C VAL A 221 20.58 24.76 6.96
N ASP A 222 21.34 24.88 8.05
CA ASP A 222 22.08 23.77 8.63
C ASP A 222 21.11 22.81 9.35
N PRO A 223 20.95 21.57 8.87
CA PRO A 223 19.99 20.61 9.44
C PRO A 223 20.31 20.29 10.91
N PHE A 224 21.56 20.38 11.37
CA PHE A 224 21.90 20.10 12.76
C PHE A 224 21.38 21.16 13.75
N ARG A 225 20.99 22.34 13.24
CA ARG A 225 20.43 23.42 14.06
C ARG A 225 18.91 23.41 14.13
N LEU A 226 18.26 22.54 13.35
CA LEU A 226 16.81 22.48 13.28
C LEU A 226 16.26 21.41 14.20
N LYS A 227 15.08 21.70 14.77
CA LYS A 227 14.30 20.70 15.50
C LYS A 227 13.84 19.62 14.51
N LEU A 228 14.07 18.36 14.86
CA LEU A 228 13.48 17.22 14.18
C LEU A 228 12.04 17.02 14.64
N LEU A 229 11.11 16.99 13.70
CA LEU A 229 9.72 16.62 13.91
C LEU A 229 9.60 15.12 13.70
N THR A 230 9.34 14.40 14.78
CA THR A 230 9.21 12.94 14.77
C THR A 230 7.82 12.49 14.34
N SER A 231 7.67 11.22 13.96
CA SER A 231 6.35 10.66 13.58
C SER A 231 5.28 10.80 14.67
N SER A 232 5.65 10.73 15.95
CA SER A 232 4.72 10.97 17.07
C SER A 232 4.29 12.43 17.20
N GLU A 233 5.13 13.34 16.71
CA GLU A 233 4.88 14.77 16.71
C GLU A 233 4.05 15.24 15.52
N LEU A 234 3.99 14.47 14.42
CA LEU A 234 3.29 14.82 13.17
C LEU A 234 1.81 14.39 13.14
N GLY A 235 1.31 13.81 14.23
CA GLY A 235 -0.08 13.38 14.38
C GLY A 235 -0.31 11.88 14.16
N PRO A 236 -1.57 11.40 14.27
CA PRO A 236 -1.88 9.98 14.08
C PRO A 236 -1.54 9.52 12.66
N ARG A 237 -1.18 8.23 12.51
CA ARG A 237 -0.88 7.66 11.19
C ARG A 237 -2.07 7.90 10.23
N PRO A 238 -1.81 8.38 9.00
CA PRO A 238 -2.86 8.64 8.03
C PRO A 238 -3.62 7.36 7.69
N TRP A 239 -4.87 7.53 7.30
CA TRP A 239 -5.76 6.46 6.88
C TRP A 239 -5.35 5.99 5.46
N ARG A 240 -5.50 4.70 5.12
CA ARG A 240 -5.00 4.12 3.85
C ARG A 240 -6.16 3.54 3.03
N ARG A 241 -6.23 3.81 1.71
CA ARG A 241 -7.17 3.18 0.77
C ARG A 241 -6.40 2.55 -0.40
N ASN A 242 -6.78 1.32 -0.77
CA ASN A 242 -6.16 0.60 -1.87
C ASN A 242 -6.97 0.66 -3.15
N VAL A 243 -6.24 0.74 -4.24
CA VAL A 243 -6.68 0.87 -5.63
C VAL A 243 -5.79 -0.07 -6.46
N ARG A 244 -6.30 -0.54 -7.61
CA ARG A 244 -5.63 -1.48 -8.52
C ARG A 244 -4.42 -0.84 -9.24
N ARG A 245 -3.35 -1.53 -9.69
CA ARG A 245 -3.24 -2.35 -10.94
C ARG A 245 -1.80 -2.90 -11.22
N VAL A 246 -1.71 -4.11 -11.85
CA VAL A 246 -0.71 -4.84 -12.72
C VAL A 246 0.80 -4.98 -12.39
N ASP A 247 1.27 -6.24 -12.47
CA ASP A 247 2.65 -6.78 -12.36
C ASP A 247 3.73 -6.13 -13.24
N TYR A 248 4.86 -5.71 -12.62
CA TYR A 248 6.10 -5.38 -13.36
C TYR A 248 7.41 -5.68 -12.61
N PRO A 249 8.56 -5.78 -13.32
CA PRO A 249 9.91 -5.83 -12.76
C PRO A 249 10.40 -4.42 -12.36
N THR A 250 11.39 -4.40 -11.48
CA THR A 250 12.07 -3.27 -10.81
C THR A 250 12.29 -2.00 -11.65
N PHE A 251 11.99 -0.81 -11.11
CA PHE A 251 12.26 0.47 -11.81
C PHE A 251 12.73 1.65 -10.93
N HIS A 252 13.47 2.57 -11.58
CA HIS A 252 14.10 3.80 -11.09
C HIS A 252 13.36 5.06 -11.62
N GLY A 253 12.97 5.97 -10.73
CA GLY A 253 13.06 7.44 -10.92
C GLY A 253 12.15 8.19 -11.92
N GLU A 254 11.72 7.60 -13.02
CA GLU A 254 10.92 8.28 -14.06
C GLU A 254 9.69 7.44 -14.42
N LEU A 255 8.56 8.10 -14.73
CA LEU A 255 7.38 7.43 -15.30
C LEU A 255 7.80 6.89 -16.68
N THR A 256 8.11 5.61 -16.77
CA THR A 256 8.38 4.95 -18.05
C THR A 256 7.11 4.75 -18.86
N GLU A 257 7.27 4.42 -20.16
CA GLU A 257 6.18 4.00 -21.06
C GLU A 257 5.27 2.92 -20.44
N ASP A 258 5.82 2.06 -19.57
CA ASP A 258 5.07 1.04 -18.80
C ASP A 258 4.00 1.64 -17.83
N PHE A 259 4.13 2.92 -17.44
CA PHE A 259 3.15 3.62 -16.59
C PHE A 259 2.00 4.25 -17.37
N GLU A 260 2.19 4.60 -18.65
CA GLU A 260 1.13 5.21 -19.46
C GLU A 260 -0.03 4.23 -19.72
N ASP A 261 0.31 2.94 -19.90
CA ASP A 261 -0.66 1.86 -20.00
C ASP A 261 -1.49 1.66 -18.71
N LEU A 262 -1.01 2.14 -17.55
CA LEU A 262 -1.74 2.02 -16.27
C LEU A 262 -2.88 3.03 -16.15
N LEU A 263 -2.72 4.20 -16.77
CA LEU A 263 -3.57 5.38 -16.60
C LEU A 263 -4.51 5.59 -17.81
N TYR A 264 -4.14 5.06 -18.99
CA TYR A 264 -4.81 5.36 -20.25
C TYR A 264 -5.33 4.13 -21.02
N SER A 265 -5.43 2.93 -20.41
CA SER A 265 -6.03 1.73 -21.03
C SER A 265 -7.30 1.17 -20.37
#